data_AF-A0A524D3C7-F1
#
_entry.id   AF-A0A524D3C7-F1
#
_cell.length_a   1.000
_cell.length_b   1.000
_cell.length_c   1.000
_cell.angle_alpha   90.00
_cell.angle_beta   90.00
_cell.angle_gamma   90.00
#
_symmetry.space_group_name_H-M   'P 1'
#
loop_
_entity.id
_entity.type
_entity.pdbx_description
1 polymer ?
#
loop_
_entity_poly.entity_id
_entity_poly.type
_entity_poly.pdbx_seq_one_letter_code
_entity_poly.pdbx_strand_id
1 'polypeptide(L)'
;MLINPEEHSSYKTSLDDLFSDISFLTYSFKDHYLIYDEFRWAIALDYLLLKSLGENDLKTFLEEELKDIYLNYKPIFEFKLQDTTASDIKRLPETFLDLYHSFFENNLVNPFILRRSLFMMRTNVDLKILFSLFGGSFVFNDEFNTDGTGAIDFIKEEKKTDVYEGKLDFLRTHLENPENDQRNCIALNVGSHWVAVGHMDEKYLTIHNPNSRKPRKISIKRSIPSNFRFYLFTITRDESIIFKERFKSFLMRESEKEQENLQDFLEILIESVKEKQYK
;
A
#
# COMPACT_ATOMS: atom_id res chain seq x y z
N MET A 1 -2.01 -5.40 7.08
CA MET A 1 -0.68 -5.59 6.49
C MET A 1 -0.39 -7.08 6.40
N LEU A 2 0.27 -7.53 5.33
CA LEU A 2 0.51 -8.97 5.07
C LEU A 2 1.68 -9.51 5.91
N ILE A 3 2.61 -8.63 6.27
CA ILE A 3 3.67 -8.86 7.26
C ILE A 3 3.30 -8.07 8.52
N ASN A 4 3.35 -8.70 9.69
CA ASN A 4 3.19 -8.03 10.97
C ASN A 4 4.54 -7.47 11.45
N PRO A 5 4.80 -6.15 11.45
CA PRO A 5 6.11 -5.63 11.85
C PRO A 5 6.38 -5.84 13.32
N GLU A 6 5.36 -6.00 14.17
CA GLU A 6 5.58 -6.39 15.56
C GLU A 6 6.30 -7.74 15.70
N GLU A 7 6.25 -8.59 14.67
CA GLU A 7 6.97 -9.86 14.61
C GLU A 7 8.32 -9.76 13.88
N HIS A 8 8.64 -8.61 13.26
CA HIS A 8 9.81 -8.40 12.41
C HIS A 8 10.48 -7.07 12.74
N SER A 9 11.45 -7.11 13.66
CA SER A 9 12.10 -5.92 14.22
C SER A 9 12.75 -5.03 13.16
N SER A 10 13.44 -5.61 12.16
CA SER A 10 14.07 -4.86 11.06
C SER A 10 13.02 -4.06 10.25
N TYR A 11 11.93 -4.73 9.89
CA TYR A 11 10.83 -4.15 9.12
C TYR A 11 10.13 -3.04 9.91
N LYS A 12 9.84 -3.30 11.20
CA LYS A 12 9.27 -2.32 12.11
C LYS A 12 10.13 -1.07 12.22
N THR A 13 11.43 -1.24 12.48
CA THR A 13 12.35 -0.10 12.58
C THR A 13 12.39 0.69 11.28
N SER A 14 12.44 0.05 10.12
CA SER A 14 12.45 0.76 8.83
C SER A 14 11.19 1.59 8.60
N LEU A 15 10.01 1.05 8.94
CA LEU A 15 8.75 1.78 8.79
C LEU A 15 8.57 2.87 9.85
N ASP A 16 9.02 2.63 11.08
CA ASP A 16 8.99 3.62 12.17
C ASP A 16 9.95 4.79 11.86
N ASP A 17 11.17 4.50 11.37
CA ASP A 17 12.14 5.50 10.90
C ASP A 17 11.53 6.35 9.77
N LEU A 18 11.04 5.70 8.71
CA LEU A 18 10.44 6.39 7.56
C LEU A 18 9.25 7.26 7.98
N PHE A 19 8.38 6.73 8.84
CA PHE A 19 7.25 7.49 9.35
C PHE A 19 7.68 8.73 10.14
N SER A 20 8.72 8.60 10.97
CA SER A 20 9.28 9.73 11.71
C SER A 20 9.74 10.83 10.74
N ASP A 21 10.45 10.46 9.68
CA ASP A 21 10.98 11.39 8.68
C ASP A 21 9.86 12.14 7.95
N ILE A 22 8.74 11.49 7.65
CA ILE A 22 7.60 12.10 6.92
C ILE A 22 6.48 12.60 7.82
N SER A 23 6.66 12.55 9.15
CA SER A 23 5.64 12.89 10.15
C SER A 23 5.04 14.27 9.96
N PHE A 24 5.84 15.22 9.44
CA PHE A 24 5.40 16.57 9.15
C PHE A 24 4.26 16.60 8.12
N LEU A 25 4.18 15.65 7.19
CA LEU A 25 3.13 15.60 6.15
C LEU A 25 1.73 15.30 6.71
N THR A 26 1.62 14.87 7.97
CA THR A 26 0.34 14.49 8.57
C THR A 26 -0.26 15.61 9.42
N TYR A 27 0.31 16.82 9.44
CA TYR A 27 -0.17 17.90 10.30
C TYR A 27 -1.64 18.28 10.05
N SER A 28 -2.16 18.00 8.85
CA SER A 28 -3.56 18.25 8.47
C SER A 28 -4.53 17.16 8.93
N PHE A 29 -4.02 16.09 9.56
CA PHE A 29 -4.83 14.94 10.03
C PHE A 29 -5.30 15.11 11.48
N LYS A 30 -4.98 16.26 12.10
CA LYS A 30 -5.10 16.57 13.54
C LYS A 30 -6.47 16.35 14.18
N ASP A 31 -7.55 16.27 13.41
CA ASP A 31 -8.88 15.96 13.95
C ASP A 31 -8.98 14.51 14.50
N HIS A 32 -7.97 13.66 14.26
CA HIS A 32 -8.02 12.23 14.58
C HIS A 32 -6.70 11.74 15.21
N TYR A 33 -6.28 12.29 16.36
CA TYR A 33 -5.03 11.90 17.04
C TYR A 33 -4.84 10.38 17.25
N LEU A 34 -5.91 9.61 17.46
CA LEU A 34 -5.85 8.14 17.58
C LEU A 34 -5.45 7.43 16.28
N ILE A 35 -5.70 8.05 15.12
CA ILE A 35 -5.36 7.50 13.80
C ILE A 35 -3.84 7.56 13.56
N TYR A 36 -3.12 8.51 14.18
CA TYR A 36 -1.71 8.72 13.86
C TYR A 36 -0.83 7.53 14.28
N ASP A 37 -0.97 7.05 15.52
CA ASP A 37 -0.18 5.92 16.01
C ASP A 37 -0.64 4.58 15.42
N GLU A 38 -1.95 4.41 15.18
CA GLU A 38 -2.54 3.18 14.66
C GLU A 38 -2.23 2.97 13.17
N PHE A 39 -2.14 4.06 12.39
CA PHE A 39 -1.94 4.01 10.94
C PHE A 39 -0.55 4.44 10.47
N ARG A 40 0.42 4.64 11.37
CA ARG A 40 1.77 5.10 11.01
C ARG A 40 2.43 4.30 9.88
N TRP A 41 2.27 2.98 9.89
CA TRP A 41 2.81 2.12 8.83
C TRP A 41 2.03 2.22 7.54
N ALA A 42 0.71 2.42 7.60
CA ALA A 42 -0.07 2.68 6.39
C ALA A 42 0.36 4.00 5.74
N ILE A 43 0.67 5.03 6.56
CA ILE A 43 1.20 6.32 6.11
C ILE A 43 2.56 6.14 5.45
N ALA A 44 3.49 5.42 6.10
CA ALA A 44 4.80 5.12 5.53
C ALA A 44 4.72 4.37 4.19
N LEU A 45 3.89 3.32 4.12
CA LEU A 45 3.70 2.54 2.90
C LEU A 45 3.05 3.36 1.77
N ASP A 46 2.09 4.22 2.11
CA ASP A 46 1.44 5.07 1.12
C ASP A 46 2.38 6.14 0.56
N TYR A 47 3.24 6.70 1.40
CA TYR A 47 4.32 7.58 0.97
C TYR A 47 5.23 6.88 -0.05
N LEU A 48 5.59 5.61 0.16
CA LEU A 48 6.39 4.85 -0.81
C LEU A 48 5.67 4.64 -2.14
N LEU A 49 4.37 4.36 -2.13
CA LEU A 49 3.57 4.28 -3.36
C LEU A 49 3.60 5.60 -4.10
N LEU A 50 3.39 6.72 -3.41
CA LEU A 50 3.45 8.05 -4.02
C LEU A 50 4.83 8.37 -4.58
N LYS A 51 5.90 8.11 -3.81
CA LYS A 51 7.27 8.35 -4.27
C LYS A 51 7.65 7.47 -5.45
N SER A 52 7.10 6.27 -5.56
CA SER A 52 7.38 5.39 -6.70
C SER A 52 7.07 6.08 -8.03
N LEU A 53 6.04 6.94 -8.09
CA LEU A 53 5.56 7.60 -9.32
C LEU A 53 6.55 8.61 -9.93
N GLY A 54 7.54 9.06 -9.16
CA GLY A 54 8.54 10.02 -9.62
C GLY A 54 9.67 9.41 -10.45
N GLU A 55 10.44 10.26 -11.10
CA GLU A 55 11.69 9.86 -11.76
C GLU A 55 12.81 9.72 -10.72
N ASN A 56 12.97 8.52 -10.15
CA ASN A 56 13.92 8.27 -9.05
C ASN A 56 14.37 6.79 -8.95
N ASP A 57 15.22 6.50 -7.96
CA ASP A 57 15.79 5.17 -7.72
C ASP A 57 14.73 4.08 -7.45
N LEU A 58 13.59 4.44 -6.83
CA LEU A 58 12.47 3.49 -6.64
C LEU A 58 11.84 3.12 -7.97
N LYS A 59 11.63 4.10 -8.86
CA LYS A 59 11.10 3.85 -10.20
C LYS A 59 12.00 2.89 -10.97
N THR A 60 13.30 3.16 -11.04
CA THR A 60 14.26 2.30 -11.75
C THR A 60 14.23 0.87 -11.21
N PHE A 61 14.22 0.71 -9.89
CA PHE A 61 14.07 -0.59 -9.26
C PHE A 61 12.76 -1.30 -9.66
N LEU A 62 11.62 -0.60 -9.61
CA LEU A 62 10.33 -1.21 -9.93
C LEU A 62 10.16 -1.53 -11.42
N GLU A 63 10.79 -0.77 -12.32
CA GLU A 63 10.83 -1.09 -13.75
C GLU A 63 11.63 -2.37 -14.01
N GLU A 64 12.73 -2.59 -13.29
CA GLU A 64 13.54 -3.81 -13.37
C GLU A 64 12.77 -5.03 -12.82
N GLU A 65 12.17 -4.89 -11.63
CA GLU A 65 11.51 -5.98 -10.91
C GLU A 65 10.13 -6.35 -11.48
N LEU A 66 9.31 -5.35 -11.84
CA LEU A 66 7.91 -5.56 -12.22
C LEU A 66 7.62 -5.29 -13.70
N LYS A 67 8.60 -4.79 -14.47
CA LYS A 67 8.54 -4.58 -15.94
C LYS A 67 7.22 -3.95 -16.39
N ASP A 68 6.45 -4.67 -17.22
CA ASP A 68 5.21 -4.21 -17.86
C ASP A 68 4.11 -3.81 -16.87
N ILE A 69 4.13 -4.40 -15.66
CA ILE A 69 3.16 -4.07 -14.60
C ILE A 69 3.36 -2.63 -14.15
N TYR A 70 4.62 -2.20 -14.00
CA TYR A 70 4.94 -0.87 -13.51
C TYR A 70 4.73 0.20 -14.58
N LEU A 71 5.01 -0.09 -15.85
CA LEU A 71 4.86 0.87 -16.96
C LEU A 71 3.44 1.48 -17.03
N ASN A 72 2.42 0.68 -16.74
CA ASN A 72 1.02 1.13 -16.75
C ASN A 72 0.54 1.69 -15.40
N TYR A 73 1.31 1.49 -14.33
CA TYR A 73 0.92 1.85 -12.97
C TYR A 73 0.77 3.36 -12.80
N LYS A 74 1.80 4.11 -13.18
CA LYS A 74 1.86 5.57 -13.00
C LYS A 74 0.66 6.33 -13.56
N PRO A 75 0.33 6.22 -14.87
CA PRO A 75 -0.79 6.98 -15.43
C PRO A 75 -2.14 6.60 -14.80
N ILE A 76 -2.32 5.33 -14.40
CA ILE A 76 -3.55 4.88 -13.73
C ILE A 76 -3.65 5.45 -12.31
N PHE A 77 -2.54 5.47 -11.56
CA PHE A 77 -2.53 6.00 -10.20
C PHE A 77 -2.74 7.51 -10.19
N GLU A 78 -2.06 8.25 -11.06
CA GLU A 78 -2.23 9.70 -11.23
C GLU A 78 -3.66 10.05 -11.64
N PHE A 79 -4.25 9.31 -12.59
CA PHE A 79 -5.64 9.52 -12.98
C PHE A 79 -6.59 9.37 -11.79
N LYS A 80 -6.44 8.32 -10.98
CA LYS A 80 -7.26 8.15 -9.77
C LYS A 80 -7.02 9.28 -8.77
N LEU A 81 -5.78 9.69 -8.57
CA LEU A 81 -5.43 10.83 -7.73
C LEU A 81 -6.03 12.14 -8.23
N GLN A 82 -6.32 12.30 -9.52
CA GLN A 82 -6.95 13.51 -10.07
C GLN A 82 -8.48 13.43 -10.12
N ASP A 83 -9.06 12.25 -10.36
CA ASP A 83 -10.49 12.03 -10.59
C ASP A 83 -11.32 12.26 -9.32
N THR A 84 -10.91 11.69 -8.19
CA THR A 84 -11.60 11.84 -6.89
C THR A 84 -11.57 13.30 -6.34
N THR A 85 -11.01 14.28 -7.06
CA THR A 85 -10.67 15.64 -6.57
C THR A 85 -11.33 16.73 -7.40
N ALA A 86 -11.92 16.41 -8.56
CA ALA A 86 -12.36 17.43 -9.51
C ALA A 86 -13.36 18.43 -8.92
N SER A 87 -14.11 18.07 -7.87
CA SER A 87 -15.01 18.98 -7.14
C SER A 87 -14.34 19.79 -6.03
N ASP A 88 -13.39 19.18 -5.31
CA ASP A 88 -12.81 19.75 -4.10
C ASP A 88 -11.64 20.69 -4.43
N ILE A 89 -10.85 20.36 -5.47
CA ILE A 89 -9.76 21.22 -5.97
C ILE A 89 -10.29 22.54 -6.50
N LYS A 90 -11.41 22.51 -7.24
CA LYS A 90 -11.99 23.72 -7.84
C LYS A 90 -12.42 24.77 -6.80
N ARG A 91 -12.46 24.40 -5.53
CA ARG A 91 -12.82 25.26 -4.40
C ARG A 91 -11.60 25.68 -3.57
N LEU A 92 -10.42 25.13 -3.86
CA LEU A 92 -9.19 25.52 -3.18
C LEU A 92 -8.75 26.92 -3.63
N PRO A 93 -8.25 27.77 -2.73
CA PRO A 93 -7.57 29.00 -3.13
C PRO A 93 -6.37 28.69 -4.03
N GLU A 94 -6.02 29.61 -4.92
CA GLU A 94 -4.92 29.47 -5.88
C GLU A 94 -3.60 29.01 -5.24
N THR A 95 -3.25 29.55 -4.07
CA THR A 95 -2.06 29.12 -3.33
C THR A 95 -2.06 27.62 -2.99
N PHE A 96 -3.22 27.05 -2.67
CA PHE A 96 -3.35 25.61 -2.40
C PHE A 96 -3.35 24.76 -3.68
N LEU A 97 -3.68 25.36 -4.83
CA LEU A 97 -3.57 24.70 -6.13
C LEU A 97 -2.10 24.48 -6.50
N ASP A 98 -1.24 25.48 -6.29
CA ASP A 98 0.19 25.36 -6.55
C ASP A 98 0.83 24.21 -5.75
N LEU A 99 0.50 24.14 -4.45
CA LEU A 99 0.96 23.04 -3.61
C LEU A 99 0.43 21.68 -4.10
N TYR A 100 -0.83 21.60 -4.56
CA TYR A 100 -1.37 20.38 -5.14
C TYR A 100 -0.64 19.98 -6.44
N HIS A 101 -0.40 20.95 -7.34
CA HIS A 101 0.26 20.72 -8.62
C HIS A 101 1.74 20.36 -8.48
N SER A 102 2.40 20.80 -7.41
CA SER A 102 3.80 20.45 -7.11
C SER A 102 4.07 18.95 -7.10
N PHE A 103 3.07 18.13 -6.75
CA PHE A 103 3.19 16.67 -6.82
C PHE A 103 3.26 16.16 -8.26
N PHE A 104 2.39 16.65 -9.14
CA PHE A 104 2.34 16.15 -10.53
C PHE A 104 3.51 16.69 -11.37
N GLU A 105 4.03 17.87 -11.03
CA GLU A 105 5.14 18.49 -11.73
C GLU A 105 6.49 17.99 -11.23
N ASN A 106 6.65 17.82 -9.92
CA ASN A 106 7.95 17.59 -9.28
C ASN A 106 7.98 16.36 -8.35
N ASN A 107 6.90 15.59 -8.26
CA ASN A 107 6.77 14.43 -7.36
C ASN A 107 7.04 14.78 -5.88
N LEU A 108 6.69 16.00 -5.48
CA LEU A 108 6.75 16.47 -4.10
C LEU A 108 5.48 16.05 -3.36
N VAL A 109 5.63 15.09 -2.43
CA VAL A 109 4.50 14.63 -1.63
C VAL A 109 4.13 15.71 -0.64
N ASN A 110 2.85 16.08 -0.64
CA ASN A 110 2.30 17.07 0.28
C ASN A 110 1.14 16.44 1.09
N PRO A 111 0.71 17.08 2.20
CA PRO A 111 -0.34 16.55 3.07
C PRO A 111 -1.66 16.22 2.36
N PHE A 112 -2.03 16.98 1.31
CA PHE A 112 -3.29 16.77 0.59
C PHE A 112 -3.23 15.49 -0.24
N ILE A 113 -2.13 15.31 -0.98
CA ILE A 113 -1.88 14.12 -1.79
C ILE A 113 -1.76 12.87 -0.92
N LEU A 114 -0.98 12.95 0.17
CA LEU A 114 -0.82 11.84 1.11
C LEU A 114 -2.15 11.44 1.76
N ARG A 115 -2.90 12.41 2.31
CA ARG A 115 -4.21 12.13 2.91
C ARG A 115 -5.11 11.38 1.95
N ARG A 116 -5.17 11.87 0.73
CA ARG A 116 -6.06 11.35 -0.30
C ARG A 116 -5.68 9.95 -0.71
N SER A 117 -4.40 9.73 -1.00
CA SER A 117 -3.87 8.42 -1.35
C SER A 117 -4.15 7.39 -0.26
N LEU A 118 -4.09 7.76 1.02
CA LEU A 118 -4.47 6.88 2.14
C LEU A 118 -5.91 6.37 2.08
N PHE A 119 -6.85 7.18 1.58
CA PHE A 119 -8.25 6.79 1.44
C PHE A 119 -8.58 6.15 0.09
N MET A 120 -7.62 6.06 -0.83
CA MET A 120 -7.81 5.35 -2.10
C MET A 120 -7.79 3.83 -1.89
N MET A 121 -8.65 3.13 -2.62
CA MET A 121 -8.66 1.68 -2.61
C MET A 121 -7.41 1.15 -3.32
N ARG A 122 -6.61 0.34 -2.61
CA ARG A 122 -5.43 -0.31 -3.17
C ARG A 122 -5.80 -1.33 -4.22
N THR A 123 -5.04 -1.31 -5.29
CA THR A 123 -5.07 -2.27 -6.40
C THR A 123 -4.17 -3.46 -6.11
N ASN A 124 -4.30 -4.49 -6.95
CA ASN A 124 -3.34 -5.58 -7.01
C ASN A 124 -1.93 -5.09 -7.36
N VAL A 125 -1.79 -4.06 -8.19
CA VAL A 125 -0.48 -3.49 -8.56
C VAL A 125 0.18 -2.82 -7.36
N ASP A 126 -0.58 -2.05 -6.56
CA ASP A 126 -0.08 -1.45 -5.32
C ASP A 126 0.51 -2.50 -4.38
N LEU A 127 -0.18 -3.64 -4.24
CA LEU A 127 0.31 -4.75 -3.41
C LEU A 127 1.60 -5.35 -3.96
N LYS A 128 1.72 -5.55 -5.28
CA LYS A 128 2.93 -6.10 -5.91
C LYS A 128 4.12 -5.17 -5.72
N ILE A 129 3.92 -3.86 -5.89
CA ILE A 129 4.95 -2.83 -5.64
C ILE A 129 5.39 -2.89 -4.18
N LEU A 130 4.45 -2.79 -3.24
CA LEU A 130 4.79 -2.82 -1.81
C LEU A 130 5.51 -4.11 -1.42
N PHE A 131 5.10 -5.27 -1.94
CA PHE A 131 5.82 -6.52 -1.67
C PHE A 131 7.24 -6.51 -2.23
N SER A 132 7.42 -6.07 -3.47
CA SER A 132 8.74 -6.04 -4.13
C SER A 132 9.71 -5.14 -3.37
N LEU A 133 9.24 -4.00 -2.83
CA LEU A 133 10.05 -3.11 -2.02
C LEU A 133 10.62 -3.78 -0.75
N PHE A 134 10.00 -4.85 -0.26
CA PHE A 134 10.43 -5.56 0.96
C PHE A 134 10.93 -6.98 0.67
N GLY A 135 11.42 -7.24 -0.55
CA GLY A 135 11.98 -8.55 -0.93
C GLY A 135 10.92 -9.63 -1.11
N GLY A 136 9.68 -9.21 -1.34
CA GLY A 136 8.56 -10.09 -1.61
C GLY A 136 8.37 -10.29 -3.10
N SER A 137 8.14 -11.52 -3.53
CA SER A 137 7.80 -11.84 -4.92
C SER A 137 6.34 -12.25 -5.04
N PHE A 138 5.70 -11.80 -6.11
CA PHE A 138 4.35 -12.25 -6.46
C PHE A 138 4.42 -13.63 -7.11
N VAL A 139 3.61 -14.58 -6.62
CA VAL A 139 3.51 -15.91 -7.20
C VAL A 139 2.34 -15.92 -8.17
N PHE A 140 2.66 -15.94 -9.46
CA PHE A 140 1.63 -16.07 -10.50
C PHE A 140 1.09 -17.49 -10.51
N ASN A 141 -0.23 -17.63 -10.48
CA ASN A 141 -0.90 -18.92 -10.59
C ASN A 141 -1.54 -19.02 -11.98
N ASP A 142 -1.04 -19.91 -12.85
CA ASP A 142 -1.62 -20.13 -14.18
C ASP A 142 -2.86 -21.04 -14.16
N GLU A 143 -2.96 -21.93 -13.17
CA GLU A 143 -3.96 -23.00 -13.13
C GLU A 143 -5.36 -22.50 -12.75
N PHE A 144 -5.44 -21.56 -11.80
CA PHE A 144 -6.68 -21.09 -11.18
C PHE A 144 -6.97 -19.62 -11.47
N ASN A 145 -6.14 -18.95 -12.27
CA ASN A 145 -6.33 -17.56 -12.66
C ASN A 145 -7.33 -17.45 -13.82
N THR A 146 -8.45 -16.79 -13.55
CA THR A 146 -9.56 -16.67 -14.49
C THR A 146 -9.52 -15.38 -15.31
N ASP A 147 -8.90 -14.31 -14.80
CA ASP A 147 -8.99 -12.96 -15.35
C ASP A 147 -7.64 -12.35 -15.76
N GLY A 148 -6.56 -13.13 -15.73
CA GLY A 148 -5.22 -12.69 -16.08
C GLY A 148 -4.51 -11.90 -14.96
N THR A 149 -5.16 -11.66 -13.81
CA THR A 149 -4.53 -10.89 -12.71
C THR A 149 -3.57 -11.71 -11.86
N GLY A 150 -3.59 -13.04 -12.02
CA GLY A 150 -2.85 -14.01 -11.21
C GLY A 150 -3.52 -14.31 -9.87
N ALA A 151 -4.72 -13.79 -9.63
CA ALA A 151 -5.50 -14.08 -8.43
C ALA A 151 -6.18 -15.44 -8.54
N ILE A 152 -6.32 -16.11 -7.40
CA ILE A 152 -7.26 -17.22 -7.26
C ILE A 152 -8.58 -16.63 -6.80
N ASP A 153 -9.63 -16.76 -7.61
CA ASP A 153 -11.00 -16.41 -7.25
C ASP A 153 -11.89 -17.65 -7.19
N PHE A 154 -13.04 -17.52 -6.54
CA PHE A 154 -14.02 -18.61 -6.45
C PHE A 154 -15.29 -18.16 -7.16
N ILE A 155 -15.74 -18.90 -8.17
CA ILE A 155 -17.04 -18.60 -8.78
C ILE A 155 -18.13 -19.46 -8.16
N LYS A 156 -19.37 -18.98 -8.19
CA LYS A 156 -20.49 -19.64 -7.50
C LYS A 156 -20.76 -21.04 -8.07
N GLU A 157 -20.50 -21.21 -9.36
CA GLU A 157 -20.72 -22.40 -10.17
C GLU A 157 -19.74 -23.53 -9.81
N GLU A 158 -18.56 -23.19 -9.28
CA GLU A 158 -17.57 -24.18 -8.81
C GLU A 158 -17.96 -24.80 -7.47
N LYS A 159 -18.96 -24.28 -6.78
CA LYS A 159 -19.28 -24.75 -5.43
C LYS A 159 -19.65 -26.23 -5.45
N LYS A 160 -18.84 -27.06 -4.77
CA LYS A 160 -18.90 -28.55 -4.71
C LYS A 160 -18.33 -29.28 -5.93
N THR A 161 -17.48 -28.66 -6.73
CA THR A 161 -16.68 -29.35 -7.75
C THR A 161 -15.27 -29.65 -7.23
N ASP A 162 -14.57 -30.55 -7.91
CA ASP A 162 -13.16 -30.85 -7.60
C ASP A 162 -12.26 -29.62 -7.80
N VAL A 163 -12.64 -28.67 -8.67
CA VAL A 163 -11.93 -27.39 -8.88
C VAL A 163 -11.96 -26.53 -7.61
N TYR A 164 -13.10 -26.49 -6.91
CA TYR A 164 -13.23 -25.73 -5.66
C TYR A 164 -12.34 -26.29 -4.55
N GLU A 165 -12.32 -27.62 -4.39
CA GLU A 165 -11.44 -28.27 -3.42
C GLU A 165 -9.97 -28.13 -3.83
N GLY A 166 -9.64 -28.26 -5.12
CA GLY A 166 -8.28 -28.03 -5.65
C GLY A 166 -7.75 -26.63 -5.36
N LYS A 167 -8.57 -25.58 -5.55
CA LYS A 167 -8.20 -24.20 -5.16
C LYS A 167 -7.92 -24.08 -3.66
N LEU A 168 -8.72 -24.72 -2.81
CA LEU A 168 -8.52 -24.71 -1.36
C LEU A 168 -7.27 -25.47 -0.93
N ASP A 169 -7.02 -26.65 -1.51
CA ASP A 169 -5.81 -27.44 -1.29
C ASP A 169 -4.56 -26.65 -1.70
N PHE A 170 -4.63 -25.95 -2.84
CA PHE A 170 -3.54 -25.10 -3.31
C PHE A 170 -3.24 -23.95 -2.34
N LEU A 171 -4.28 -23.22 -1.90
CA LEU A 171 -4.13 -22.13 -0.93
C LEU A 171 -3.56 -22.63 0.41
N ARG A 172 -4.00 -23.80 0.89
CA ARG A 172 -3.46 -24.43 2.10
C ARG A 172 -2.00 -24.81 1.93
N THR A 173 -1.67 -25.49 0.84
CA THR A 173 -0.29 -25.93 0.53
C THR A 173 0.66 -24.73 0.45
N HIS A 174 0.23 -23.63 -0.17
CA HIS A 174 1.02 -22.40 -0.22
C HIS A 174 1.30 -21.86 1.19
N LEU A 175 0.34 -21.86 2.11
CA LEU A 175 0.57 -21.40 3.49
C LEU A 175 1.44 -22.36 4.33
N GLU A 176 1.37 -23.66 4.05
CA GLU A 176 2.01 -24.71 4.86
C GLU A 176 3.45 -25.05 4.44
N ASN A 177 3.82 -24.81 3.17
CA ASN A 177 5.14 -25.15 2.64
C ASN A 177 6.07 -23.93 2.49
N PRO A 178 6.76 -23.48 3.53
CA PRO A 178 7.91 -22.61 3.34
C PRO A 178 9.02 -23.43 2.66
N GLU A 179 9.22 -23.24 1.36
CA GLU A 179 10.47 -23.68 0.72
C GLU A 179 11.62 -22.83 1.30
N ASN A 180 12.76 -23.46 1.62
CA ASN A 180 14.06 -22.86 1.94
C ASN A 180 14.07 -21.33 2.20
N ASP A 181 14.14 -20.91 3.47
CA ASP A 181 14.24 -19.50 3.89
C ASP A 181 13.16 -18.52 3.36
N GLN A 182 12.13 -19.03 2.67
CA GLN A 182 11.00 -18.25 2.18
C GLN A 182 9.80 -18.38 3.10
N ARG A 183 9.13 -17.25 3.36
CA ARG A 183 7.85 -17.18 4.03
C ARG A 183 6.76 -16.93 3.00
N ASN A 184 5.80 -17.84 2.93
CA ASN A 184 4.64 -17.69 2.07
C ASN A 184 3.55 -16.85 2.75
N CYS A 185 2.90 -16.00 1.96
CA CYS A 185 1.85 -15.09 2.41
C CYS A 185 0.72 -15.06 1.40
N ILE A 186 -0.50 -14.84 1.88
CA ILE A 186 -1.69 -14.67 1.04
C ILE A 186 -2.39 -13.38 1.40
N ALA A 187 -2.62 -12.53 0.40
CA ALA A 187 -3.47 -11.37 0.47
C ALA A 187 -4.88 -11.72 0.00
N LEU A 188 -5.87 -11.42 0.82
CA LEU A 188 -7.27 -11.60 0.49
C LEU A 188 -7.97 -10.25 0.41
N ASN A 189 -8.72 -9.97 -0.65
CA ASN A 189 -9.65 -8.85 -0.63
C ASN A 189 -10.94 -9.25 0.12
N VAL A 190 -11.34 -8.40 1.06
CA VAL A 190 -12.63 -8.49 1.76
C VAL A 190 -13.33 -7.15 1.59
N GLY A 191 -14.30 -7.12 0.67
CA GLY A 191 -14.95 -5.86 0.26
C GLY A 191 -13.94 -4.95 -0.43
N SER A 192 -13.70 -3.77 0.15
CA SER A 192 -12.75 -2.76 -0.33
C SER A 192 -11.36 -2.82 0.33
N HIS A 193 -11.08 -3.83 1.14
CA HIS A 193 -9.85 -3.92 1.93
C HIS A 193 -9.03 -5.18 1.65
N TRP A 194 -7.72 -5.08 1.81
CA TRP A 194 -6.81 -6.22 1.75
C TRP A 194 -6.41 -6.66 3.15
N VAL A 195 -6.53 -7.97 3.41
CA VAL A 195 -6.19 -8.59 4.69
C VAL A 195 -5.24 -9.76 4.47
N ALA A 196 -4.39 -10.01 5.46
CA ALA A 196 -3.54 -11.18 5.47
C ALA A 196 -4.36 -12.41 5.85
N VAL A 197 -4.21 -13.50 5.10
CA VAL A 197 -4.65 -14.83 5.56
C VAL A 197 -3.58 -15.36 6.50
N GLY A 198 -3.95 -15.67 7.74
CA GLY A 198 -3.03 -16.17 8.75
C GLY A 198 -2.91 -17.70 8.76
N HIS A 199 -4.04 -18.39 8.62
CA HIS A 199 -4.12 -19.86 8.66
C HIS A 199 -5.39 -20.31 7.94
N MET A 200 -5.34 -21.48 7.30
CA MET A 200 -6.48 -22.11 6.64
C MET A 200 -6.53 -23.59 7.00
N ASP A 201 -7.65 -24.04 7.56
CA ASP A 201 -7.97 -25.46 7.81
C ASP A 201 -9.17 -25.89 6.95
N GLU A 202 -9.65 -27.13 7.09
CA GLU A 202 -10.80 -27.66 6.31
C GLU A 202 -12.13 -26.90 6.53
N LYS A 203 -12.26 -26.17 7.64
CA LYS A 203 -13.52 -25.56 8.08
C LYS A 203 -13.47 -24.04 8.00
N TYR A 204 -12.31 -23.45 8.28
CA TYR A 204 -12.13 -22.03 8.49
C TYR A 204 -10.84 -21.53 7.84
N LEU A 205 -10.93 -20.32 7.30
CA LEU A 205 -9.76 -19.48 7.07
C LEU A 205 -9.75 -18.38 8.14
N THR A 206 -8.57 -18.03 8.62
CA THR A 206 -8.35 -16.94 9.57
C THR A 206 -7.72 -15.76 8.86
N ILE A 207 -8.26 -14.58 9.06
CA ILE A 207 -7.72 -13.33 8.54
C ILE A 207 -7.27 -12.42 9.67
N HIS A 208 -6.21 -11.65 9.41
CA HIS A 208 -5.80 -10.57 10.27
C HIS A 208 -6.87 -9.47 10.25
N ASN A 209 -7.39 -9.11 11.44
CA ASN A 209 -8.36 -8.03 11.58
C ASN A 209 -7.62 -6.76 12.00
N PRO A 210 -7.54 -5.70 11.16
CA PRO A 210 -6.86 -4.48 11.57
C PRO A 210 -7.49 -3.84 12.81
N ASN A 211 -8.81 -4.01 13.01
CA ASN A 211 -9.54 -3.41 14.14
C ASN A 211 -9.54 -4.29 15.40
N SER A 212 -8.80 -5.42 15.42
CA SER A 212 -8.77 -6.31 16.58
C SER A 212 -7.48 -7.11 16.66
N ARG A 213 -6.91 -7.22 17.87
CA ARG A 213 -5.80 -8.15 18.14
C ARG A 213 -6.15 -9.62 17.91
N LYS A 214 -7.44 -9.97 17.78
CA LYS A 214 -7.89 -11.34 17.53
C LYS A 214 -8.14 -11.56 16.03
N PRO A 215 -7.59 -12.63 15.44
CA PRO A 215 -7.92 -13.01 14.07
C PRO A 215 -9.42 -13.26 13.89
N ARG A 216 -9.95 -12.86 12.73
CA ARG A 216 -11.34 -13.17 12.37
C ARG A 216 -11.38 -14.49 11.61
N LYS A 217 -12.30 -15.38 12.00
CA LYS A 217 -12.55 -16.65 11.31
C LYS A 217 -13.66 -16.50 10.27
N ILE A 218 -13.43 -17.00 9.07
CA ILE A 218 -14.42 -17.09 7.98
C ILE A 218 -14.63 -18.57 7.67
N SER A 219 -15.89 -19.02 7.64
CA SER A 219 -16.20 -20.41 7.32
C SER A 219 -16.05 -20.67 5.83
N ILE A 220 -15.27 -21.67 5.46
CA ILE A 220 -15.03 -22.00 4.04
C ILE A 220 -16.32 -22.50 3.39
N LYS A 221 -16.95 -23.52 4.00
CA LYS A 221 -18.17 -24.16 3.47
C LYS A 221 -19.37 -23.22 3.30
N ARG A 222 -19.46 -22.19 4.15
CA ARG A 222 -20.61 -21.27 4.16
C ARG A 222 -20.35 -19.94 3.45
N SER A 223 -19.09 -19.51 3.31
CA SER A 223 -18.82 -18.08 3.24
C SER A 223 -17.47 -17.68 2.63
N ILE A 224 -16.92 -18.42 1.65
CA ILE A 224 -16.04 -17.75 0.67
C ILE A 224 -16.96 -17.13 -0.39
N PRO A 225 -17.19 -15.81 -0.38
CA PRO A 225 -18.00 -15.14 -1.37
C PRO A 225 -17.27 -15.12 -2.71
N SER A 226 -18.02 -15.06 -3.81
CA SER A 226 -17.43 -15.18 -5.15
C SER A 226 -16.62 -13.96 -5.60
N ASN A 227 -16.63 -12.88 -4.82
CA ASN A 227 -15.82 -11.69 -5.08
C ASN A 227 -14.49 -11.68 -4.30
N PHE A 228 -14.19 -12.76 -3.57
CA PHE A 228 -12.89 -12.93 -2.93
C PHE A 228 -11.85 -13.35 -3.97
N ARG A 229 -10.67 -12.75 -3.84
CA ARG A 229 -9.49 -12.85 -4.68
C ARG A 229 -8.31 -13.02 -3.75
N PHE A 230 -7.61 -14.13 -3.92
CA PHE A 230 -6.44 -14.50 -3.16
C PHE A 230 -5.21 -14.26 -4.03
N TYR A 231 -4.31 -13.39 -3.58
CA TYR A 231 -3.03 -13.13 -4.22
C TYR A 231 -1.93 -13.76 -3.38
N LEU A 232 -1.02 -14.44 -4.06
CA LEU A 232 0.02 -15.24 -3.44
C LEU A 232 1.35 -14.51 -3.51
N PHE A 233 2.06 -14.56 -2.40
CA PHE A 233 3.37 -13.95 -2.27
C PHE A 233 4.33 -14.87 -1.53
N THR A 234 5.60 -14.71 -1.82
CA THR A 234 6.73 -15.27 -1.08
C THR A 234 7.59 -14.11 -0.58
N ILE A 235 8.27 -14.28 0.55
CA ILE A 235 9.24 -13.31 1.09
C ILE A 235 10.48 -14.09 1.50
N THR A 236 11.64 -13.75 0.96
CA THR A 236 12.93 -14.31 1.40
C THR A 236 13.38 -13.61 2.69
N ARG A 237 13.80 -14.39 3.71
CA ARG A 237 14.13 -13.87 5.05
C ARG A 237 15.20 -12.77 5.08
N ASP A 238 16.13 -12.79 4.13
CA ASP A 238 17.29 -11.87 4.11
C ASP A 238 17.03 -10.54 3.37
N GLU A 239 15.90 -10.39 2.66
CA GLU A 239 15.71 -9.23 1.78
C GLU A 239 14.98 -8.05 2.44
N SER A 240 14.50 -8.18 3.67
CA SER A 240 13.99 -7.03 4.46
C SER A 240 15.08 -5.95 4.72
N ILE A 241 16.34 -6.29 4.44
CA ILE A 241 17.52 -5.41 4.47
C ILE A 241 17.60 -4.52 3.22
N ILE A 242 17.12 -5.00 2.06
CA ILE A 242 17.26 -4.29 0.77
C ILE A 242 16.58 -2.92 0.83
N PHE A 243 15.37 -2.84 1.36
CA PHE A 243 14.65 -1.57 1.46
C PHE A 243 15.47 -0.50 2.21
N LYS A 244 15.94 -0.87 3.40
CA LYS A 244 16.63 0.03 4.32
C LYS A 244 18.00 0.43 3.78
N GLU A 245 18.74 -0.51 3.20
CA GLU A 245 20.08 -0.22 2.70
C GLU A 245 20.06 0.53 1.35
N ARG A 246 19.10 0.20 0.48
CA ARG A 246 19.06 0.73 -0.89
C ARG A 246 18.40 2.10 -0.96
N PHE A 247 17.33 2.34 -0.19
CA PHE A 247 16.50 3.54 -0.39
C PHE A 247 16.53 4.55 0.76
N LYS A 248 17.12 4.24 1.92
CA LYS A 248 17.08 5.15 3.08
C LYS A 248 17.65 6.53 2.78
N SER A 249 18.84 6.62 2.20
CA SER A 249 19.49 7.90 1.90
C SER A 249 18.74 8.70 0.83
N PHE A 250 18.11 8.02 -0.13
CA PHE A 250 17.23 8.64 -1.10
C PHE A 250 15.98 9.23 -0.42
N LEU A 251 15.27 8.42 0.36
CA LEU A 251 14.03 8.83 1.03
C LEU A 251 14.27 9.99 2.00
N MET A 252 15.37 9.98 2.76
CA MET A 252 15.73 11.09 3.64
C MET A 252 15.90 12.42 2.88
N ARG A 253 16.61 12.39 1.74
CA ARG A 253 16.80 13.61 0.92
C ARG A 253 15.50 14.11 0.32
N GLU A 254 14.61 13.21 -0.07
CA GLU A 254 13.30 13.58 -0.59
C GLU A 254 12.41 14.18 0.51
N SER A 255 12.40 13.60 1.71
CA SER A 255 11.65 14.15 2.85
C SER A 255 12.15 15.53 3.26
N GLU A 256 13.46 15.78 3.20
CA GLU A 256 14.04 17.10 3.47
C GLU A 256 13.54 18.16 2.47
N LYS A 257 13.55 17.85 1.17
CA LYS A 257 13.01 18.73 0.12
C LYS A 257 11.52 19.02 0.31
N GLU A 258 10.76 17.99 0.69
CA GLU A 258 9.31 18.12 0.92
C GLU A 258 9.02 18.97 2.15
N GLN A 259 9.86 18.89 3.19
CA GLN A 259 9.78 19.73 4.37
C GLN A 259 10.10 21.19 4.03
N GLU A 260 11.16 21.46 3.27
CA GLU A 260 11.54 22.81 2.81
C GLU A 260 10.41 23.44 1.97
N ASN A 261 9.92 22.72 0.95
CA ASN A 261 8.81 23.19 0.11
C ASN A 261 7.53 23.49 0.93
N LEU A 262 7.25 22.70 1.97
CA LEU A 262 6.11 22.97 2.85
C LEU A 262 6.34 24.20 3.73
N GLN A 263 7.57 24.44 4.21
CA GLN A 263 7.91 25.62 4.98
C GLN A 263 7.73 26.89 4.14
N ASP A 264 8.26 26.91 2.92
CA ASP A 264 8.11 28.02 1.98
C ASP A 264 6.62 28.34 1.72
N PHE A 265 5.81 27.31 1.50
CA PHE A 265 4.37 27.45 1.32
C PHE A 265 3.68 28.09 2.55
N LEU A 266 4.05 27.66 3.76
CA LEU A 266 3.46 28.19 4.99
C LEU A 266 3.84 29.66 5.23
N GLU A 267 5.06 30.06 4.87
CA GLU A 267 5.50 31.46 4.95
C GLU A 267 4.67 32.36 4.03
N ILE A 268 4.50 31.96 2.76
CA ILE A 268 3.65 32.67 1.78
C ILE A 268 2.21 32.81 2.30
N LEU A 269 1.67 31.74 2.89
CA LEU A 269 0.31 31.76 3.46
C LEU A 269 0.19 32.75 4.62
N ILE A 270 1.17 32.77 5.53
CA ILE A 270 1.20 33.68 6.67
C ILE A 270 1.27 35.14 6.20
N GLU A 271 2.10 35.43 5.20
CA GLU A 271 2.20 36.77 4.61
C GLU A 271 0.88 37.21 3.96
N SER A 272 0.25 36.35 3.17
CA SER A 272 -1.04 36.63 2.54
C SER A 272 -2.16 36.91 3.57
N VAL A 273 -2.17 36.18 4.69
CA VAL A 273 -3.13 36.41 5.77
C VAL A 273 -2.87 37.75 6.47
N LYS A 274 -1.60 38.09 6.74
CA LYS A 274 -1.23 39.39 7.31
C LYS A 274 -1.71 40.53 6.42
N GLU A 275 -1.44 40.49 5.11
CA GLU A 275 -1.86 41.54 4.17
C GLU A 275 -3.38 41.76 4.14
N LYS A 276 -4.17 40.70 4.29
CA LYS A 276 -5.65 40.79 4.34
C LYS A 276 -6.18 41.37 5.65
N GLN A 277 -5.44 41.29 6.75
CA GLN A 277 -5.85 41.87 8.04
C GLN A 277 -5.58 43.38 8.13
N TYR A 278 -4.68 43.91 7.30
CA TYR A 278 -4.32 45.34 7.28
C TYR A 278 -5.05 46.15 6.17
N LYS A 279 -5.96 45.52 5.42
CA LYS A 279 -6.85 46.16 4.43
C LYS A 279 -8.28 46.18 4.94
#